data_AF-A0A496QQQ9-F1
#
_entry.id   AF-A0A496QQQ9-F1
#
_cell.length_a   1.000
_cell.length_b   1.000
_cell.length_c   1.000
_cell.angle_alpha   90.00
_cell.angle_beta   90.00
_cell.angle_gamma   90.00
#
_symmetry.space_group_name_H-M   'P 1'
#
loop_
_entity.id
_entity.type
_entity.pdbx_description
1 polymer ?
#
loop_
_entity_poly.entity_id
_entity_poly.type
_entity_poly.pdbx_seq_one_letter_code
_entity_poly.pdbx_strand_id
1 'polypeptide(L)'
;EQKIQWIKENTIKLTLKLQEVEKQIASNNPQKEKLIQLKEKLKEKLQQLNEYTISLMDKLDKSEEAEVEVRGIVHPGAIITICRIPLEINQEMKKIRFALDKTKGQILASKL
;
A
#
# COMPACT_ATOMS: atom_id res chain seq x y z
N GLU A 1 -6.67 -4.11 -10.19
CA GLU A 1 -7.30 -3.14 -9.26
C GLU A 1 -8.50 -3.69 -8.50
N GLN A 2 -9.44 -4.40 -9.14
CA GLN A 2 -10.65 -4.96 -8.49
C GLN A 2 -10.39 -5.79 -7.21
N LYS A 3 -9.31 -6.59 -7.16
CA LYS A 3 -8.96 -7.39 -5.97
C LYS A 3 -8.62 -6.54 -4.73
N ILE A 4 -7.94 -5.40 -4.91
CA ILE A 4 -7.57 -4.52 -3.79
C ILE A 4 -8.81 -3.83 -3.24
N GLN A 5 -9.72 -3.40 -4.13
CA GLN A 5 -10.99 -2.80 -3.73
C GLN A 5 -11.86 -3.80 -2.96
N TRP A 6 -11.94 -5.05 -3.45
CA TRP A 6 -12.64 -6.13 -2.77
C TRP A 6 -12.06 -6.44 -1.38
N ILE A 7 -10.73 -6.39 -1.22
CA ILE A 7 -10.10 -6.55 0.09
C ILE A 7 -10.46 -5.40 1.03
N LYS A 8 -10.36 -4.15 0.57
CA LYS A 8 -10.72 -2.95 1.37
C LYS A 8 -12.16 -3.02 1.87
N GLU A 9 -13.11 -3.39 1.00
CA GLU A 9 -14.52 -3.52 1.38
C GLU A 9 -14.75 -4.62 2.42
N ASN A 10 -14.06 -5.76 2.31
CA ASN A 10 -14.15 -6.84 3.29
C ASN A 10 -13.51 -6.47 4.62
N THR A 11 -12.40 -5.74 4.61
CA THR A 11 -11.76 -5.23 5.83
C THR A 11 -12.72 -4.32 6.59
N ILE A 12 -13.38 -3.37 5.91
CA ILE A 12 -14.38 -2.48 6.53
C ILE A 12 -15.53 -3.29 7.15
N LYS A 13 -16.07 -4.27 6.42
CA LYS A 13 -17.16 -5.13 6.93
C LYS A 13 -16.74 -5.94 8.16
N LEU A 14 -15.51 -6.45 8.18
CA LEU A 14 -14.97 -7.21 9.31
C LEU A 14 -14.73 -6.31 10.53
N THR A 15 -14.20 -5.10 10.34
CA THR A 15 -14.00 -4.12 11.41
C THR A 15 -15.33 -3.72 12.06
N LEU A 16 -16.37 -3.46 11.26
CA LEU A 16 -17.70 -3.13 11.79
C LEU A 16 -18.29 -4.28 12.62
N LYS A 17 -18.19 -5.52 12.15
CA LYS A 17 -18.62 -6.70 12.91
C LYS A 17 -17.84 -6.88 14.21
N LEU A 18 -16.54 -6.57 14.20
CA LEU A 18 -15.69 -6.69 15.38
C LEU A 18 -16.09 -5.66 16.44
N GLN A 19 -16.39 -4.42 16.04
CA GLN A 19 -16.91 -3.39 16.94
C GLN A 19 -18.27 -3.76 17.55
N GLU A 20 -19.15 -4.41 16.77
CA GLU A 20 -20.45 -4.88 17.25
C GLU A 20 -20.31 -6.02 18.27
N VAL A 21 -19.43 -6.98 18.01
CA VAL A 21 -19.09 -8.05 18.95
C VAL A 21 -18.47 -7.49 20.24
N GLU A 22 -17.60 -6.48 20.15
CA GLU A 22 -17.02 -5.82 21.33
C GLU A 22 -18.09 -5.13 22.19
N LYS A 23 -19.06 -4.46 21.57
CA LYS A 23 -20.21 -3.85 22.29
C LYS A 23 -21.08 -4.92 22.97
N GLN A 24 -21.30 -6.07 22.32
CA GLN A 24 -22.05 -7.18 22.89
C GLN A 24 -21.31 -7.90 24.02
N ILE A 25 -19.97 -7.93 24.02
CA ILE A 25 -19.12 -8.44 25.11
C ILE A 25 -19.13 -7.51 26.33
N ALA A 26 -19.19 -6.18 26.10
CA ALA A 26 -19.28 -5.18 27.16
C ALA A 26 -20.63 -5.20 27.90
N SER A 27 -21.67 -5.69 27.23
CA SER A 27 -22.96 -6.02 27.84
C SER A 27 -22.84 -7.38 28.55
N ASN A 28 -23.35 -7.53 29.78
CA ASN A 28 -23.17 -8.74 30.60
C ASN A 28 -23.92 -9.98 30.04
N ASN A 29 -23.44 -10.50 28.90
CA ASN A 29 -24.10 -11.49 28.08
C ASN A 29 -23.60 -12.90 28.45
N PRO A 30 -24.48 -13.87 28.74
CA PRO A 30 -24.09 -15.23 29.13
C PRO A 30 -23.30 -16.01 28.06
N GLN A 31 -23.16 -15.48 26.84
CA GLN A 31 -22.36 -16.07 25.76
C GLN A 31 -20.98 -15.42 25.57
N LYS A 32 -20.49 -14.69 26.58
CA LYS A 32 -19.23 -13.92 26.54
C LYS A 32 -18.02 -14.71 26.03
N GLU A 33 -17.85 -15.98 26.45
CA GLU A 33 -16.75 -16.82 25.96
C GLU A 33 -16.82 -17.13 24.46
N LYS A 34 -18.02 -17.40 23.93
CA LYS A 34 -18.21 -17.62 22.48
C LYS A 34 -17.94 -16.35 21.68
N LEU A 35 -18.28 -15.19 22.23
CA LEU A 35 -18.01 -13.89 21.60
C LEU A 35 -16.50 -13.56 21.62
N ILE A 36 -15.78 -13.90 22.69
CA ILE A 36 -14.33 -13.75 22.77
C ILE A 36 -13.63 -14.63 21.71
N GLN A 37 -14.02 -15.90 21.59
CA GLN A 37 -13.48 -16.78 20.55
C GLN A 37 -13.79 -16.29 19.13
N LEU A 38 -14.98 -15.72 18.91
CA LEU A 38 -15.35 -15.13 17.62
C LEU A 38 -14.51 -13.88 17.32
N LYS A 39 -14.25 -13.04 18.33
CA LYS A 39 -13.38 -11.87 18.22
C LYS A 39 -11.95 -12.27 17.84
N GLU A 40 -11.39 -13.30 18.47
CA GLU A 40 -10.04 -13.79 18.15
C GLU A 40 -9.96 -14.32 16.71
N LYS A 41 -10.92 -15.15 16.28
CA LYS A 41 -10.98 -15.63 14.88
C LYS A 41 -11.13 -14.51 13.87
N LEU A 42 -11.89 -13.47 14.19
CA LEU A 42 -12.03 -12.28 13.33
C LEU A 42 -10.72 -11.50 13.24
N LYS A 43 -10.02 -11.36 14.36
CA LYS A 43 -8.71 -10.69 14.42
C LYS A 43 -7.65 -11.44 13.62
N GLU A 44 -7.58 -12.77 13.76
CA GLU A 44 -6.68 -13.61 12.96
C GLU A 44 -6.96 -13.50 11.47
N LYS A 45 -8.23 -13.58 11.05
CA LYS A 45 -8.60 -13.39 9.64
C LYS A 45 -8.23 -12.01 9.13
N LEU A 46 -8.41 -10.96 9.94
CA LEU A 46 -8.06 -9.60 9.58
C LEU A 46 -6.54 -9.43 9.42
N GLN A 47 -5.76 -10.08 10.29
CA GLN A 47 -4.31 -10.12 10.18
C GLN A 47 -3.86 -10.85 8.90
N GLN A 48 -4.42 -12.02 8.61
CA GLN A 48 -4.14 -12.78 7.38
C GLN A 48 -4.49 -11.99 6.12
N LEU A 49 -5.61 -11.25 6.13
CA LEU A 49 -6.01 -10.39 5.01
C LEU A 49 -5.04 -9.21 4.81
N ASN A 50 -4.55 -8.62 5.90
CA ASN A 50 -3.54 -7.56 5.82
C ASN A 50 -2.22 -8.08 5.25
N GLU A 51 -1.72 -9.22 5.75
CA GLU A 51 -0.50 -9.85 5.25
C GLU A 51 -0.62 -10.22 3.76
N TYR A 52 -1.78 -10.74 3.34
CA TYR A 52 -2.05 -11.02 1.93
C TYR A 52 -2.09 -9.75 1.07
N THR A 53 -2.66 -8.66 1.59
CA THR A 53 -2.70 -7.35 0.91
C THR A 53 -1.29 -6.80 0.70
N ILE A 54 -0.44 -6.84 1.72
CA ILE A 54 0.96 -6.42 1.65
C ILE A 54 1.69 -7.25 0.58
N SER A 55 1.55 -8.59 0.63
CA SER A 55 2.19 -9.48 -0.34
C SER A 55 1.73 -9.27 -1.80
N LEU A 56 0.49 -8.81 -1.99
CA LEU A 56 -0.05 -8.47 -3.29
C LEU A 56 0.46 -7.11 -3.78
N MET A 57 0.65 -6.15 -2.89
CA MET A 57 1.28 -4.87 -3.20
C MET A 57 2.74 -5.07 -3.60
N ASP A 58 3.51 -5.85 -2.84
CA ASP A 58 4.91 -6.18 -3.17
C ASP A 58 5.04 -6.89 -4.53
N LYS A 59 4.07 -7.75 -4.87
CA LYS A 59 4.05 -8.43 -6.19
C LYS A 59 3.69 -7.50 -7.34
N LEU A 60 2.98 -6.40 -7.09
CA LEU A 60 2.64 -5.39 -8.10
C LEU A 60 3.78 -4.37 -8.29
N ASP A 61 4.58 -4.11 -7.25
CA ASP A 61 5.77 -3.22 -7.29
C ASP A 61 7.06 -3.94 -7.75
N LYS A 62 6.95 -5.10 -8.40
CA LYS A 62 8.06 -6.00 -8.79
C LYS A 62 9.20 -5.42 -9.66
N SER A 63 9.18 -4.13 -10.00
CA SER A 63 10.30 -3.46 -10.67
C SER A 63 10.87 -2.35 -9.79
N GLU A 64 11.18 -2.67 -8.53
CA GLU A 64 11.76 -1.72 -7.57
C GLU A 64 13.20 -1.26 -7.91
N GLU A 65 13.82 -1.87 -8.93
CA GLU A 65 15.12 -1.46 -9.49
C GLU A 65 14.97 -0.66 -10.78
N ALA A 66 13.76 -0.24 -11.14
CA ALA A 66 13.52 0.54 -12.34
C ALA A 66 14.25 1.89 -12.26
N GLU A 67 15.15 2.12 -13.22
CA GLU A 67 15.82 3.39 -13.43
C GLU A 67 15.52 3.92 -14.84
N VAL A 68 15.46 5.25 -14.96
CA VAL A 68 15.32 5.95 -16.23
C VAL A 68 16.61 6.73 -16.47
N GLU A 69 17.36 6.34 -17.49
CA GLU A 69 18.57 7.02 -17.91
C GLU A 69 18.27 7.99 -19.07
N VAL A 70 18.55 9.27 -18.88
CA VAL A 70 18.47 10.27 -19.95
C VAL A 70 19.86 10.73 -20.34
N ARG A 71 20.33 10.27 -21.50
CA ARG A 71 21.64 10.65 -22.09
C ARG A 71 21.65 12.06 -22.69
N GLY A 72 20.48 12.56 -23.06
CA GLY A 72 20.25 13.90 -23.62
C GLY A 72 19.93 14.94 -22.55
N ILE A 73 18.99 15.83 -22.89
CA ILE A 73 18.47 16.88 -22.02
C ILE A 73 17.00 16.59 -21.73
N VAL A 74 16.59 16.72 -20.48
CA VAL A 74 15.21 16.78 -20.03
C VAL A 74 14.87 18.24 -19.79
N HIS A 75 13.80 18.72 -20.42
CA HIS A 75 13.32 20.09 -20.25
C HIS A 75 12.21 20.17 -19.19
N PRO A 76 11.98 21.36 -18.60
CA PRO A 76 10.87 21.58 -17.67
C PRO A 76 9.51 21.21 -18.27
N GLY A 77 8.61 20.69 -17.44
CA GLY A 77 7.28 20.21 -17.83
C GLY A 77 7.24 18.74 -18.28
N ALA A 78 8.40 18.09 -18.39
CA ALA A 78 8.44 16.64 -18.57
C ALA A 78 8.00 15.92 -17.29
N ILE A 79 7.26 14.81 -17.45
CA ILE A 79 6.82 13.96 -16.34
C ILE A 79 7.46 12.59 -16.50
N ILE A 80 8.22 12.18 -15.49
CA ILE A 80 8.88 10.87 -15.42
C ILE A 80 8.10 10.02 -14.43
N THR A 81 7.63 8.85 -14.86
CA THR A 81 6.86 7.95 -13.99
C THR A 81 7.62 6.64 -13.78
N ILE A 82 7.91 6.31 -12.53
CA ILE A 82 8.52 5.04 -12.12
C ILE A 82 7.60 4.38 -11.10
N CYS A 83 7.16 3.14 -11.36
CA CYS A 83 6.30 2.35 -10.45
C CYS A 83 5.10 3.12 -9.85
N ARG A 84 4.41 3.93 -10.67
CA ARG A 84 3.24 4.77 -10.32
C ARG A 84 3.54 6.07 -9.57
N ILE A 85 4.81 6.38 -9.35
CA ILE A 85 5.24 7.66 -8.75
C ILE A 85 5.60 8.61 -9.90
N PRO A 86 4.84 9.70 -10.11
CA PRO A 86 5.20 10.74 -11.07
C PRO A 86 6.20 11.73 -10.45
N LEU A 87 7.20 12.13 -11.23
CA LEU A 87 8.09 13.25 -10.95
C LEU A 87 7.98 14.27 -12.08
N GLU A 88 7.51 15.46 -11.76
CA GLU A 88 7.54 16.60 -12.67
C GLU A 88 8.91 17.28 -12.62
N ILE A 89 9.43 17.55 -13.81
CA ILE A 89 10.73 18.19 -13.97
C ILE A 89 10.52 19.70 -14.04
N ASN A 90 11.07 20.40 -13.06
CA ASN A 90 10.92 21.85 -12.93
C ASN A 90 12.11 22.64 -13.51
N GLN A 91 13.22 21.97 -13.79
CA GLN A 91 14.46 22.57 -14.27
C GLN A 91 15.08 21.69 -15.34
N GLU A 92 15.82 22.31 -16.26
CA GLU A 92 16.52 21.56 -17.29
C GLU A 92 17.64 20.70 -16.68
N MET A 93 17.69 19.43 -17.06
CA MET A 93 18.65 18.46 -16.54
C MET A 93 19.28 17.68 -17.71
N LYS A 94 20.60 17.52 -17.70
CA LYS A 94 21.35 16.83 -18.77
C LYS A 94 22.13 15.66 -18.20
N LYS A 95 22.17 14.54 -18.94
CA LYS A 95 22.89 13.31 -18.54
C LYS A 95 22.55 12.93 -17.10
N ILE A 96 21.30 12.56 -16.90
CA ILE A 96 20.77 12.31 -15.57
C ILE A 96 20.07 10.96 -15.50
N ARG A 97 20.18 10.33 -14.34
CA ARG A 97 19.54 9.07 -13.99
C ARG A 97 18.47 9.35 -12.94
N PHE A 98 17.29 8.82 -13.16
CA PHE A 98 16.19 8.84 -12.20
C PHE A 98 15.99 7.44 -11.64
N ALA A 99 16.01 7.32 -10.32
CA ALA A 99 15.83 6.06 -9.62
C ALA A 99 14.90 6.25 -8.42
N LEU A 100 14.18 5.19 -8.05
CA LEU A 100 13.26 5.22 -6.92
C LEU A 100 14.04 5.06 -5.60
N ASP A 101 13.91 6.03 -4.68
CA ASP A 101 14.33 5.87 -3.28
C ASP A 101 13.24 5.16 -2.49
N LYS A 102 13.50 3.89 -2.15
CA LYS A 102 12.58 3.02 -1.39
C LYS A 102 12.28 3.54 0.01
N THR A 103 13.23 4.26 0.63
CA THR A 103 13.09 4.76 2.00
C THR A 103 12.13 5.96 2.04
N LYS A 104 12.16 6.78 0.98
CA LYS A 104 11.41 8.04 0.90
C LYS A 104 10.20 7.98 0.00
N GLY A 105 10.05 6.95 -0.83
CA GLY A 105 8.96 6.84 -1.80
C GLY A 105 9.00 7.94 -2.86
N GLN A 106 10.19 8.42 -3.22
CA GLN A 106 10.40 9.53 -4.15
C GLN A 106 11.39 9.14 -5.24
N ILE A 107 11.24 9.73 -6.42
CA ILE A 107 12.23 9.60 -7.49
C ILE A 107 13.37 10.57 -7.21
N LEU A 108 14.58 10.04 -7.08
CA LEU A 108 15.81 10.82 -6.96
C LEU A 108 16.47 10.95 -8.33
N ALA A 109 17.06 12.12 -8.56
CA ALA A 109 17.81 12.42 -9.77
C ALA A 109 19.31 12.50 -9.43
N SER A 110 20.14 11.73 -10.13
CA SER A 110 21.60 11.72 -9.98
C SER A 110 22.28 11.89 -11.34
N LYS A 111 23.42 12.59 -11.39
CA LYS A 111 24.19 12.75 -12.63
C LYS A 111 24.76 11.39 -13.08
N LEU A 112 24.71 11.13 -14.38
CA LEU A 112 25.38 10.02 -15.05
C LEU A 112 26.89 10.23 -15.16
#